data_AF-A0A1T5BCK3-F1
#
_entry.id   AF-A0A1T5BCK3-F1
#
_cell.length_a   1.000
_cell.length_b   1.000
_cell.length_c   1.000
_cell.angle_alpha   90.00
_cell.angle_beta   90.00
_cell.angle_gamma   90.00
#
_symmetry.space_group_name_H-M   'P 1'
#
loop_
_entity.id
_entity.type
_entity.pdbx_description
1 polymer ?
#
loop_
_entity_poly.entity_id
_entity_poly.type
_entity_poly.pdbx_seq_one_letter_code
_entity_poly.pdbx_strand_id
1 'polypeptide(L)'
;MKLRKIISSEYLIALLVAVFFYWHFEFSFLYFVLLLLLPDITMLGYIVNTKVGALFYNIGHSLVLPGILLIIGFVTASSPLLMASIIWLAHIFLDRALGYGLKYEAAFNKTHLQQIV
;
A
#
# COMPACT_ATOMS: atom_id res chain seq x y z
N MET A 1 15.13 16.55 -12.72
CA MET A 1 15.14 15.46 -11.71
C MET A 1 14.96 14.13 -12.44
N LYS A 2 15.65 13.06 -12.06
CA LYS A 2 15.37 11.72 -12.61
C LYS A 2 13.91 11.35 -12.33
N LEU A 3 13.19 10.79 -13.31
CA LEU A 3 11.76 10.45 -13.22
C LEU A 3 11.40 9.68 -11.95
N ARG A 4 12.24 8.72 -11.57
CA ARG A 4 12.11 7.95 -10.32
C ARG A 4 12.03 8.82 -9.05
N LYS A 5 12.77 9.93 -8.98
CA LYS A 5 12.74 10.85 -7.82
C LYS A 5 11.42 11.62 -7.76
N ILE A 6 10.84 11.97 -8.91
CA ILE A 6 9.54 12.64 -8.97
C ILE A 6 8.47 11.69 -8.43
N ILE A 7 8.41 10.47 -8.96
CA ILE A 7 7.45 9.43 -8.51
C ILE A 7 7.60 9.13 -7.01
N SER A 8 8.84 8.98 -6.53
CA SER A 8 9.11 8.78 -5.10
C SER A 8 8.55 9.93 -4.24
N SER A 9 8.67 11.18 -4.72
CA SER A 9 8.15 12.36 -4.02
C SER A 9 6.62 12.42 -4.05
N GLU A 10 5.97 12.02 -5.15
CA GLU A 10 4.51 11.92 -5.26
C GLU A 10 3.95 10.96 -4.22
N TYR A 11 4.55 9.76 -4.11
CA TYR A 11 4.11 8.77 -3.13
C TYR A 11 4.46 9.13 -1.69
N LEU A 12 5.57 9.86 -1.47
CA LEU A 12 5.87 10.41 -0.16
C LEU A 12 4.79 11.43 0.26
N ILE A 13 4.36 12.31 -0.65
CA ILE A 13 3.27 13.25 -0.37
C ILE A 13 1.95 12.49 -0.12
N ALA A 14 1.63 11.47 -0.92
CA ALA A 14 0.45 10.63 -0.70
C ALA A 14 0.46 9.93 0.67
N LEU A 15 1.63 9.42 1.10
CA LEU A 15 1.82 8.85 2.43
C LEU A 15 1.55 9.90 3.53
N LEU A 16 2.11 11.11 3.40
CA LEU A 16 1.89 12.18 4.37
C LEU A 16 0.42 12.59 4.45
N VAL A 17 -0.29 12.61 3.32
CA VAL A 17 -1.74 12.86 3.28
C VAL A 17 -2.51 11.75 4.00
N ALA A 18 -2.16 10.48 3.78
CA ALA A 18 -2.80 9.37 4.48
C ALA A 18 -2.58 9.46 6.01
N VAL A 19 -1.35 9.76 6.45
CA VAL A 19 -1.01 9.97 7.87
C VAL A 19 -1.78 11.16 8.45
N PHE A 20 -1.88 12.27 7.72
CA PHE A 20 -2.66 13.43 8.14
C PHE A 20 -4.13 13.07 8.38
N PHE A 21 -4.78 12.39 7.45
CA PHE A 21 -6.17 11.97 7.62
C PHE A 21 -6.34 10.96 8.75
N TYR A 22 -5.41 10.01 8.91
CA TYR A 22 -5.44 9.07 10.02
C TYR A 22 -5.46 9.79 11.37
N TRP A 23 -4.62 10.82 11.51
CA TRP A 23 -4.55 11.65 12.71
C TRP A 23 -5.77 12.55 12.89
N HIS A 24 -6.31 13.09 11.79
CA HIS A 24 -7.52 13.92 11.81
C HIS A 24 -8.75 13.16 12.33
N PHE A 25 -8.85 11.87 12.03
CA PHE A 25 -9.88 11.00 12.58
C PHE A 25 -9.59 10.47 13.99
N GLU A 26 -8.52 10.95 14.63
CA GLU A 26 -8.11 10.60 16.00
C GLU A 26 -7.94 9.08 16.21
N PHE A 27 -7.54 8.36 15.17
CA PHE A 27 -7.32 6.92 15.27
C PHE A 27 -6.05 6.59 16.07
N SER A 28 -6.03 5.39 16.67
CA SER A 28 -4.95 4.96 17.56
C SER A 28 -3.62 4.78 16.83
N PHE A 29 -2.60 5.52 17.27
CA PHE A 29 -1.22 5.34 16.79
C PHE A 29 -0.72 3.89 16.90
N LEU A 30 -1.14 3.15 17.94
CA LEU A 30 -0.74 1.75 18.10
C LEU A 30 -1.28 0.86 16.98
N TYR A 31 -2.55 1.04 16.60
CA TYR A 31 -3.13 0.28 15.47
C TYR A 31 -2.47 0.65 14.16
N PHE A 32 -2.12 1.93 13.95
CA PHE A 32 -1.38 2.35 12.77
C PHE A 32 -0.09 1.55 12.63
N VAL A 33 0.77 1.55 13.65
CA VAL A 33 2.08 0.88 13.60
C VAL A 33 1.95 -0.64 13.46
N LEU A 34 1.05 -1.26 14.23
CA LEU A 34 0.88 -2.72 14.21
C LEU A 34 0.32 -3.24 12.88
N LEU A 35 -0.62 -2.49 12.28
CA LEU A 35 -1.31 -2.94 11.08
C LEU A 35 -0.67 -2.42 9.79
N LEU A 36 0.32 -1.50 9.88
CA LEU A 36 1.00 -0.96 8.70
C LEU A 36 1.59 -2.07 7.84
N LEU A 37 2.24 -3.07 8.46
CA LEU A 37 2.87 -4.18 7.74
C LEU A 37 1.92 -5.36 7.47
N LEU A 38 0.64 -5.25 7.85
CA LEU A 38 -0.33 -6.33 7.65
C LEU A 38 -0.51 -6.72 6.16
N PRO A 39 -0.51 -5.79 5.19
CA PRO A 39 -0.63 -6.15 3.78
C PRO A 39 0.52 -7.05 3.26
N ASP A 40 1.69 -7.04 3.90
CA ASP A 40 2.83 -7.87 3.51
C ASP A 40 2.61 -9.36 3.77
N ILE A 41 1.60 -9.75 4.55
CA ILE A 41 1.18 -11.16 4.68
C ILE A 41 0.86 -11.75 3.30
N THR A 42 0.43 -10.93 2.33
CA THR A 42 0.21 -11.38 0.94
C THR A 42 1.46 -11.93 0.25
N MET A 43 2.66 -11.63 0.76
CA MET A 43 3.90 -12.24 0.28
C MET A 43 4.02 -13.73 0.61
N LEU A 44 3.24 -14.28 1.55
CA LEU A 44 3.27 -15.72 1.86
C LEU A 44 2.91 -16.58 0.65
N GLY A 45 2.23 -16.04 -0.37
CA GLY A 45 2.00 -16.73 -1.64
C GLY A 45 3.30 -17.18 -2.35
N TYR A 46 4.43 -16.53 -2.08
CA TYR A 46 5.74 -16.93 -2.62
C TYR A 46 6.27 -18.26 -2.07
N ILE A 47 5.68 -18.79 -0.98
CA ILE A 47 5.98 -20.15 -0.48
C ILE A 47 5.59 -21.21 -1.53
N VAL A 48 4.53 -20.95 -2.31
CA VAL A 48 4.05 -21.89 -3.33
C VAL A 48 4.90 -21.81 -4.60
N ASN A 49 4.98 -20.61 -5.21
CA ASN A 49 5.88 -20.29 -6.33
C ASN A 49 5.84 -18.78 -6.64
N THR A 50 6.66 -18.33 -7.59
CA THR A 50 6.76 -16.92 -7.98
C THR A 50 5.48 -16.34 -8.60
N LYS A 51 4.73 -17.14 -9.37
CA LYS A 51 3.50 -16.69 -10.03
C LYS A 51 2.39 -16.46 -9.01
N VAL A 52 2.17 -17.44 -8.13
CA VAL A 52 1.19 -17.35 -7.03
C VAL A 52 1.57 -16.22 -6.08
N GLY A 53 2.84 -16.10 -5.72
CA GLY A 53 3.33 -14.99 -4.89
C GLY A 53 3.10 -13.62 -5.51
N ALA A 54 3.42 -13.45 -6.80
CA ALA A 54 3.19 -12.18 -7.50
C ALA A 54 1.70 -11.82 -7.58
N LEU A 55 0.82 -12.81 -7.80
CA LEU A 55 -0.62 -12.60 -7.80
C LEU A 55 -1.13 -12.10 -6.45
N PHE A 56 -0.84 -12.81 -5.35
CA PHE A 56 -1.29 -12.41 -4.02
C PHE A 56 -0.70 -11.07 -3.59
N TYR A 57 0.61 -10.86 -3.82
CA TYR A 57 1.25 -9.59 -3.55
C TYR A 57 0.58 -8.44 -4.30
N ASN A 58 0.30 -8.61 -5.61
CA ASN A 58 -0.32 -7.57 -6.42
C ASN A 58 -1.76 -7.26 -5.99
N ILE A 59 -2.51 -8.26 -5.54
CA ILE A 59 -3.84 -8.05 -4.94
C ILE A 59 -3.69 -7.22 -3.65
N GLY A 60 -2.74 -7.58 -2.78
CA GLY A 60 -2.45 -6.87 -1.54
C GLY A 60 -1.90 -5.46 -1.72
N HIS A 61 -1.19 -5.19 -2.81
CA HIS A 61 -0.51 -3.91 -3.08
C HIS A 61 -1.17 -3.10 -4.21
N SER A 62 -2.36 -3.51 -4.64
CA SER A 62 -3.24 -2.73 -5.51
C SER A 62 -3.95 -1.66 -4.70
N LEU A 63 -4.06 -0.44 -5.25
CA LEU A 63 -4.85 0.63 -4.63
C LEU A 63 -6.37 0.40 -4.76
N VAL A 64 -6.80 -0.55 -5.58
CA VAL A 64 -8.23 -0.78 -5.88
C VAL A 64 -8.99 -1.20 -4.62
N LEU A 65 -8.50 -2.23 -3.92
CA LEU A 65 -9.17 -2.74 -2.72
C LEU A 65 -9.23 -1.71 -1.58
N PRO A 66 -8.11 -1.11 -1.13
CA PRO A 66 -8.19 -0.13 -0.06
C PRO A 66 -8.93 1.15 -0.49
N GLY A 67 -8.90 1.53 -1.78
CA GLY A 67 -9.71 2.63 -2.30
C GLY A 67 -11.22 2.36 -2.22
N ILE A 68 -11.66 1.15 -2.59
CA ILE A 68 -13.07 0.74 -2.43
C ILE A 68 -13.46 0.73 -0.94
N LEU A 69 -12.62 0.17 -0.07
CA LEU A 69 -12.87 0.15 1.37
C LEU A 69 -12.95 1.56 1.97
N LEU A 70 -12.13 2.50 1.49
CA LEU A 70 -12.18 3.90 1.91
C LEU A 70 -13.55 4.51 1.56
N ILE A 71 -14.02 4.31 0.31
CA ILE A 71 -15.32 4.82 -0.15
C ILE A 71 -16.45 4.21 0.70
N ILE A 72 -16.44 2.90 0.91
CA ILE A 72 -17.45 2.22 1.74
C ILE A 72 -17.40 2.77 3.17
N GLY A 73 -16.21 2.93 3.74
CA GLY A 73 -16.01 3.48 5.08
C GLY A 73 -16.61 4.88 5.23
N PHE A 74 -16.44 5.75 4.23
CA PHE A 74 -17.05 7.08 4.23
C PHE A 74 -18.58 7.02 4.10
N VAL A 75 -19.10 6.27 3.13
CA VAL A 75 -20.56 6.17 2.87
C VAL A 75 -21.30 5.58 4.07
N THR A 76 -20.68 4.63 4.77
CA THR A 76 -21.27 3.96 5.93
C THR A 76 -20.92 4.63 7.26
N ALA A 77 -20.12 5.70 7.25
CA ALA A 77 -19.53 6.32 8.45
C ALA A 77 -18.84 5.30 9.38
N SER A 78 -18.23 4.25 8.81
CA SER A 78 -17.62 3.16 9.56
C SER A 78 -16.17 3.45 9.91
N SER A 79 -15.92 3.77 11.18
CA SER A 79 -14.57 4.07 11.69
C SER A 79 -13.57 2.92 11.47
N PRO A 80 -13.93 1.63 11.72
CA PRO A 80 -13.00 0.53 11.46
C PRO A 80 -12.60 0.40 9.98
N LEU A 81 -13.54 0.61 9.06
CA LEU A 81 -13.25 0.54 7.61
C LEU A 81 -12.39 1.71 7.15
N LEU A 82 -12.67 2.93 7.63
CA LEU A 82 -11.82 4.10 7.38
C LEU A 82 -10.41 3.89 7.93
N MET A 83 -10.29 3.43 9.17
CA MET A 83 -9.00 3.15 9.79
C MET A 83 -8.19 2.12 8.99
N ALA A 84 -8.80 0.97 8.66
CA ALA A 84 -8.15 -0.10 7.92
C ALA A 84 -7.73 0.33 6.51
N SER A 85 -8.61 1.04 5.78
CA SER A 85 -8.32 1.50 4.43
C SER A 85 -7.20 2.55 4.40
N ILE A 86 -7.17 3.50 5.33
CA ILE A 86 -6.13 4.51 5.41
C ILE A 86 -4.76 3.88 5.75
N ILE A 87 -4.71 2.96 6.71
CA ILE A 87 -3.46 2.23 7.04
C ILE A 87 -2.95 1.46 5.82
N TRP A 88 -3.85 0.78 5.11
CA TRP A 88 -3.49 0.00 3.94
C TRP A 88 -2.98 0.90 2.79
N LEU A 89 -3.63 2.04 2.54
CA LEU A 89 -3.13 3.04 1.58
C LEU A 89 -1.75 3.56 1.99
N ALA A 90 -1.55 3.87 3.27
CA ALA A 90 -0.27 4.34 3.80
C ALA A 90 0.85 3.32 3.54
N HIS A 91 0.60 2.02 3.78
CA HIS A 91 1.56 0.96 3.46
C HIS A 91 1.96 0.97 1.97
N ILE A 92 0.97 1.00 1.07
CA ILE A 92 1.25 0.98 -0.38
C ILE A 92 2.00 2.24 -0.81
N PHE A 93 1.67 3.41 -0.26
CA PHE A 93 2.37 4.66 -0.56
C PHE A 93 3.81 4.67 -0.03
N LEU A 94 4.05 4.12 1.15
CA LEU A 94 5.39 3.94 1.70
C LEU A 94 6.24 3.06 0.77
N ASP A 95 5.71 1.91 0.38
CA ASP A 95 6.36 0.99 -0.56
C ASP A 95 6.76 1.69 -1.86
N ARG A 96 5.82 2.43 -2.45
CA ARG A 96 6.04 3.14 -3.71
C ARG A 96 6.98 4.34 -3.58
N ALA A 97 6.99 5.00 -2.44
CA ALA A 97 7.97 6.05 -2.14
C ALA A 97 9.40 5.49 -2.07
N LEU A 98 9.56 4.27 -1.55
CA LEU A 98 10.84 3.52 -1.53
C LEU A 98 11.19 2.91 -2.90
N GLY A 99 10.26 2.92 -3.85
CA GLY A 99 10.43 2.41 -5.21
C GLY A 99 9.99 0.95 -5.40
N TYR A 100 9.34 0.35 -4.40
CA TYR A 100 8.61 -0.91 -4.58
C TYR A 100 7.30 -0.67 -5.33
N GLY A 101 6.72 -1.72 -5.89
CA GLY A 101 5.48 -1.63 -6.62
C GLY A 101 5.00 -3.00 -7.04
N LEU A 102 3.95 -3.06 -7.86
CA LEU A 102 3.43 -4.30 -8.41
C LEU A 102 4.53 -5.12 -9.10
N LYS A 103 4.52 -6.43 -8.82
CA LYS A 103 5.50 -7.44 -9.18
C LYS A 103 5.16 -8.07 -10.52
N TYR A 104 6.19 -8.36 -11.31
CA TYR A 104 6.08 -9.22 -12.48
C TYR A 104 6.10 -10.70 -12.07
N GLU A 105 5.32 -11.55 -12.75
CA GLU A 105 5.28 -13.00 -12.47
C GLU A 105 6.65 -13.69 -12.65
N ALA A 106 7.48 -13.13 -13.54
CA ALA A 106 8.75 -13.72 -13.95
C ALA A 106 9.86 -13.63 -12.88
N ALA A 107 9.76 -12.73 -11.88
CA ALA A 107 10.78 -12.59 -10.84
C ALA A 107 10.28 -11.84 -9.60
N PHE A 108 10.63 -12.35 -8.40
CA PHE A 108 10.33 -11.71 -7.12
C PHE A 108 10.90 -10.28 -6.98
N ASN A 109 12.07 -10.02 -7.56
CA ASN A 109 12.79 -8.75 -7.41
C ASN A 109 12.50 -7.74 -8.52
N LYS A 110 11.48 -7.95 -9.35
CA LYS A 110 11.15 -7.02 -10.44
C LYS A 110 9.78 -6.40 -10.21
N THR A 111 9.76 -5.08 -9.99
CA THR A 111 8.54 -4.27 -9.95
C THR A 111 8.52 -3.28 -11.12
N HIS A 112 7.32 -2.83 -11.50
CA HIS A 112 7.17 -1.81 -12.54
C HIS A 112 7.92 -0.51 -12.21
N LEU A 113 7.94 -0.06 -10.95
CA LEU A 113 8.66 1.17 -10.56
C LEU A 113 10.19 1.00 -10.59
N GLN A 114 10.71 -0.20 -10.31
CA GLN A 114 12.15 -0.48 -10.40
C GLN A 114 12.67 -0.52 -11.83
N GLN A 115 11.80 -0.72 -12.83
CA GLN A 115 12.18 -0.67 -14.24
C GLN A 115 12.25 0.77 -14.79
N ILE A 116 11.82 1.78 -14.02
CA ILE A 116 11.90 3.19 -14.41
C ILE A 116 13.31 3.71 -14.13
N VAL A 117 14.04 4.05 -15.18
CA VAL A 117 15.44 4.53 -15.15
C VAL A 117 15.52 6.06 -15.05
#